data_AF-A0A0F2S5P0-F1
#
_entry.id   AF-A0A0F2S5P0-F1
#
_cell.length_a   1.000
_cell.length_b   1.000
_cell.length_c   1.000
_cell.angle_alpha   90.00
_cell.angle_beta   90.00
_cell.angle_gamma   90.00
#
_symmetry.space_group_name_H-M   'P 1'
#
loop_
_entity.id
_entity.type
_entity.pdbx_description
1 polymer ?
#
loop_
_entity_poly.entity_id
_entity_poly.type
_entity_poly.pdbx_seq_one_letter_code
_entity_poly.pdbx_strand_id
1 'polypeptide(L)'
;HDVCKINCYKPGTRNVKDENGTWQTVSVFEYDDKLPYGHGEKSVYIISGFIRLTREEAFAIRYHMGFSGIEDKRNIGDAFEKFPLGFALCTADMEATYLMENKNK
;
A
#
# COMPACT_ATOMS: atom_id res chain seq x y z
N HIS A 1 -4.52 2.92 6.05
CA HIS A 1 -3.74 3.71 5.09
C HIS A 1 -3.68 3.04 3.71
N ASP A 2 -3.90 1.71 3.62
CA ASP A 2 -3.88 0.91 2.38
C ASP A 2 -5.25 0.56 1.77
N VAL A 3 -6.25 1.43 1.94
CA VAL A 3 -7.60 1.23 1.38
C VAL A 3 -7.55 1.14 -0.16
N CYS A 4 -6.53 1.69 -0.80
CA CYS A 4 -6.25 1.59 -2.23
C CYS A 4 -6.17 0.14 -2.75
N LYS A 5 -5.84 -0.85 -1.91
CA LYS A 5 -5.68 -2.27 -2.28
C LYS A 5 -7.01 -3.02 -2.38
N ILE A 6 -8.11 -2.43 -1.92
CA ILE A 6 -9.43 -3.06 -1.95
C ILE A 6 -9.84 -3.33 -3.40
N ASN A 7 -10.36 -4.53 -3.65
CA ASN A 7 -10.87 -4.98 -4.96
C ASN A 7 -9.83 -4.94 -6.10
N CYS A 8 -8.53 -4.95 -5.79
CA CYS A 8 -7.45 -4.98 -6.78
C CYS A 8 -6.95 -6.40 -7.07
N TYR A 9 -7.16 -7.36 -6.18
CA TYR A 9 -6.71 -8.75 -6.36
C TYR A 9 -7.82 -9.62 -6.93
N LYS A 10 -7.54 -10.28 -8.07
CA LYS A 10 -8.47 -11.18 -8.75
C LYS A 10 -7.90 -12.58 -8.84
N PRO A 11 -8.72 -13.63 -8.68
CA PRO A 11 -8.26 -14.99 -8.92
C PRO A 11 -7.89 -15.14 -10.39
N GLY A 12 -6.72 -15.74 -10.63
CA GLY A 12 -6.18 -16.04 -11.94
C GLY A 12 -5.44 -17.37 -11.91
N THR A 13 -4.83 -17.72 -13.04
CA THR A 13 -4.06 -18.96 -13.18
C THR A 13 -2.76 -18.67 -13.90
N ARG A 14 -1.65 -19.20 -13.38
CA ARG A 14 -0.33 -19.09 -14.01
C ARG A 14 0.22 -20.48 -14.29
N ASN A 15 0.87 -20.66 -15.44
CA ASN A 15 1.61 -21.88 -15.73
C ASN A 15 3.02 -21.78 -15.14
N VAL A 16 3.39 -22.77 -14.33
CA VAL A 16 4.71 -22.89 -13.70
C VAL A 16 5.28 -24.26 -14.06
N LYS A 17 6.59 -24.36 -14.27
CA LYS A 17 7.25 -25.65 -14.46
C LYS A 17 7.62 -26.24 -13.12
N ASP A 18 7.33 -27.52 -12.92
CA ASP A 18 7.84 -28.27 -11.77
C ASP A 18 9.33 -28.63 -11.96
N GLU A 19 9.92 -29.24 -10.94
CA GLU A 19 11.32 -29.68 -10.90
C GLU A 19 11.66 -30.67 -12.04
N ASN A 20 10.64 -31.37 -12.56
CA ASN A 20 10.77 -32.33 -13.66
C ASN A 20 10.53 -31.70 -15.04
N GLY A 21 10.31 -30.38 -15.10
CA GLY A 21 10.09 -29.63 -16.33
C GLY A 21 8.67 -29.73 -16.90
N THR A 22 7.72 -30.31 -16.17
CA THR A 22 6.31 -30.44 -16.57
C THR A 22 5.56 -29.16 -16.22
N TRP A 23 4.76 -28.65 -17.16
CA TRP A 23 3.91 -27.47 -16.92
C TRP A 23 2.72 -27.84 -16.03
N GLN A 24 2.54 -27.08 -14.96
CA GLN A 24 1.39 -27.17 -14.08
C GLN A 24 0.70 -25.80 -13.99
N THR A 25 -0.63 -25.79 -14.04
CA THR A 25 -1.43 -24.58 -13.86
C THR A 25 -1.71 -24.38 -12.37
N VAL A 26 -1.22 -23.29 -11.80
CA VAL A 26 -1.42 -22.95 -10.37
C VAL A 26 -2.37 -21.77 -10.25
N SER A 27 -3.20 -21.79 -9.21
CA SER A 27 -4.06 -20.65 -8.87
C SER A 27 -3.23 -19.53 -8.26
N VAL A 28 -3.44 -18.30 -8.74
CA VAL A 28 -2.74 -17.10 -8.26
C VAL A 28 -3.73 -15.97 -8.05
N PHE A 29 -3.32 -14.95 -7.31
CA PHE A 29 -4.01 -13.66 -7.30
C PHE A 29 -3.26 -12.68 -8.19
N GLU A 30 -3.94 -12.15 -9.20
CA GLU A 30 -3.43 -11.12 -10.09
C GLU A 30 -3.85 -9.74 -9.57
N TYR A 31 -2.92 -8.79 -9.61
CA TYR A 31 -3.19 -7.40 -9.25
C TYR A 31 -3.66 -6.63 -10.48
N ASP A 32 -4.91 -6.17 -10.45
CA ASP A 32 -5.57 -5.35 -11.48
C ASP A 32 -6.17 -4.09 -10.83
N ASP A 33 -5.46 -2.98 -10.98
CA ASP A 33 -5.94 -1.66 -10.54
C ASP A 33 -6.33 -0.79 -11.73
N LYS A 34 -7.62 -0.48 -11.82
CA LYS A 34 -8.19 0.31 -12.91
C LYS A 34 -8.19 1.82 -12.65
N LEU A 35 -7.89 2.25 -11.43
CA LEU A 35 -7.92 3.66 -11.06
C LEU A 35 -6.48 4.22 -11.07
N PRO A 36 -6.15 5.18 -11.96
CA PRO A 36 -4.79 5.71 -12.08
C PRO A 36 -4.49 6.74 -10.98
N TYR A 37 -4.55 6.32 -9.71
CA TYR A 37 -4.24 7.14 -8.54
C TYR A 37 -3.03 6.59 -7.80
N GLY A 38 -2.27 7.49 -7.16
CA GLY A 38 -1.16 7.09 -6.28
C GLY A 38 -1.64 6.30 -5.05
N HIS A 39 -0.74 5.51 -4.45
CA HIS A 39 -1.09 4.60 -3.35
C HIS A 39 -1.79 5.29 -2.16
N GLY A 40 -1.15 6.33 -1.59
CA GLY A 40 -1.73 7.10 -0.49
C GLY A 40 -2.90 7.99 -0.93
N GLU A 41 -2.79 8.62 -2.10
CA GLU A 41 -3.82 9.50 -2.66
C GLU A 41 -5.14 8.74 -2.88
N LYS A 42 -5.08 7.56 -3.51
CA LYS A 42 -6.22 6.69 -3.74
C LYS A 42 -6.90 6.30 -2.43
N SER A 43 -6.11 5.96 -1.41
CA SER A 43 -6.65 5.63 -0.09
C SER A 43 -7.41 6.80 0.54
N VAL A 44 -6.86 8.02 0.48
CA VAL A 44 -7.55 9.23 0.95
C VAL A 44 -8.85 9.47 0.16
N TYR A 45 -8.80 9.33 -1.17
CA TYR A 45 -9.96 9.51 -2.04
C TYR A 45 -11.10 8.54 -1.69
N ILE A 46 -10.80 7.24 -1.56
CA ILE A 46 -11.82 6.22 -1.25
C ILE A 46 -12.41 6.46 0.13
N ILE A 47 -11.57 6.57 1.16
CA ILE A 47 -12.05 6.62 2.55
C ILE A 47 -12.84 7.90 2.85
N SER A 48 -12.52 9.01 2.18
CA SER A 48 -13.23 10.29 2.33
C SER A 48 -14.69 10.22 1.85
N GLY A 49 -15.03 9.24 1.01
CA GLY A 49 -16.42 8.97 0.60
C GLY A 49 -17.28 8.31 1.69
N PHE A 50 -16.66 7.76 2.74
CA PHE A 50 -17.35 7.05 3.82
C PHE A 50 -17.26 7.76 5.17
N ILE A 51 -16.11 8.36 5.46
CA ILE A 51 -15.87 9.09 6.71
C ILE A 51 -15.17 10.42 6.41
N ARG A 52 -15.46 11.44 7.22
CA ARG A 52 -14.75 12.71 7.14
C ARG A 52 -13.42 12.61 7.88
N LEU A 53 -12.33 12.65 7.12
CA LEU A 53 -10.98 12.72 7.69
C LEU A 53 -10.69 14.13 8.22
N THR A 54 -9.95 14.19 9.32
CA THR A 54 -9.20 15.38 9.70
C THR A 54 -8.05 15.61 8.72
N ARG A 55 -7.48 16.83 8.74
CA ARG A 55 -6.30 17.13 7.92
C ARG A 55 -5.12 16.22 8.29
N GLU A 56 -4.92 15.98 9.58
CA GLU A 56 -3.82 15.16 10.07
C GLU A 56 -3.95 13.70 9.60
N GLU A 57 -5.13 13.10 9.69
CA GLU A 57 -5.39 11.75 9.18
C GLU A 57 -5.21 11.66 7.66
N ALA A 58 -5.70 12.66 6.91
CA ALA A 58 -5.55 12.70 5.46
C ALA A 58 -4.07 12.79 5.04
N PHE A 59 -3.27 13.63 5.70
CA PHE A 59 -1.83 13.72 5.44
C PHE A 59 -1.09 12.46 5.87
N ALA A 60 -1.48 11.85 7.00
CA ALA A 60 -0.91 10.59 7.44
C ALA A 60 -1.14 9.49 6.40
N ILE A 61 -2.37 9.31 5.92
CA ILE A 61 -2.69 8.33 4.87
C ILE A 61 -2.02 8.69 3.54
N ARG A 62 -1.95 9.97 3.15
CA ARG A 62 -1.33 10.36 1.87
C ARG A 62 0.17 10.05 1.84
N TYR A 63 0.88 10.35 2.93
CA TYR A 63 2.34 10.26 3.00
C TYR A 63 2.85 9.04 3.79
N HIS A 64 2.01 8.05 4.07
CA HIS A 64 2.40 6.87 4.86
C HIS A 64 3.57 6.08 4.26
N MET A 65 3.74 6.08 2.94
CA MET A 65 4.89 5.44 2.29
C MET A 65 6.23 6.15 2.58
N GLY A 66 6.19 7.36 3.12
CA GLY A 66 7.36 8.20 3.38
C GLY A 66 8.28 8.30 2.16
N PHE A 67 9.58 8.17 2.41
CA PHE A 67 10.62 8.29 1.38
C PHE A 67 10.70 7.10 0.41
N SER A 68 9.88 6.06 0.61
CA SER A 68 9.77 4.93 -0.34
C SER A 68 8.77 5.21 -1.48
N GLY A 69 7.95 6.25 -1.35
CA GLY A 69 6.97 6.66 -2.35
C GLY A 69 7.57 7.38 -3.55
N ILE A 70 6.71 7.69 -4.53
CA ILE A 70 7.06 8.46 -5.73
C ILE A 70 6.96 9.98 -5.53
N GLU A 71 6.53 10.42 -4.35
CA GLU A 71 6.35 11.83 -4.01
C GLU A 71 7.69 12.56 -3.87
N ASP A 72 7.67 13.88 -4.03
CA ASP A 72 8.85 14.71 -3.81
C ASP A 72 9.33 14.61 -2.34
N LYS A 73 10.63 14.34 -2.16
CA LYS A 73 11.25 14.13 -0.84
C LYS A 73 11.10 15.33 0.09
N ARG A 74 11.10 16.56 -0.43
CA ARG A 74 10.90 17.77 0.37
C ARG A 74 9.47 17.83 0.87
N ASN A 75 8.49 17.50 0.02
CA ASN A 75 7.09 17.45 0.44
C ASN A 75 6.85 16.39 1.52
N ILE A 76 7.52 15.23 1.44
CA ILE A 76 7.46 14.21 2.49
C ILE A 76 8.00 14.75 3.82
N GLY A 77 9.18 15.38 3.80
CA GLY A 77 9.78 15.99 4.99
C GLY A 77 8.87 17.05 5.62
N ASP A 78 8.40 18.00 4.80
CA ASP A 78 7.46 19.04 5.22
C ASP A 78 6.17 18.47 5.80
N ALA A 79 5.65 17.37 5.22
CA ALA A 79 4.45 16.72 5.70
C ALA A 79 4.67 16.07 7.08
N PHE A 80 5.81 15.42 7.30
CA PHE A 80 6.14 14.81 8.59
C PHE A 80 6.42 15.84 9.68
N GLU A 81 7.02 16.99 9.35
CA GLU A 81 7.20 18.08 10.30
C GLU A 81 5.86 18.71 10.72
N LYS A 82 4.95 18.92 9.75
CA LYS A 82 3.65 19.56 9.99
C LYS A 82 2.60 18.62 10.58
N PHE A 83 2.67 17.34 10.24
CA PHE A 83 1.71 16.31 10.64
C PHE A 83 2.45 15.07 11.15
N PRO A 84 2.91 15.09 12.43
CA PRO A 84 3.72 14.02 13.01
C PRO A 84 3.07 12.64 12.97
N LEU A 85 1.72 12.57 12.96
CA LEU A 85 0.99 11.32 12.78
C LEU A 85 1.39 10.58 11.49
N GLY A 86 1.75 11.30 10.42
CA GLY A 86 2.22 10.68 9.18
C GLY A 86 3.53 9.94 9.34
N PHE A 87 4.46 10.48 10.13
CA PHE A 87 5.70 9.79 10.44
C PHE A 87 5.43 8.56 11.32
N ALA A 88 4.62 8.69 12.36
CA ALA A 88 4.25 7.58 13.24
C ALA A 88 3.56 6.42 12.48
N LEU A 89 2.69 6.75 11.52
CA LEU A 89 2.02 5.78 10.68
C LEU A 89 3.01 5.08 9.72
N CYS A 90 3.92 5.84 9.10
CA CYS A 90 4.98 5.32 8.24
C CYS A 90 5.89 4.35 9.00
N THR A 91 6.31 4.70 10.21
CA THR A 91 7.13 3.80 11.05
C THR A 91 6.37 2.56 11.46
N ALA A 92 5.10 2.69 11.86
CA ALA A 92 4.27 1.55 12.24
C ALA A 92 4.08 0.54 11.08
N ASP A 93 3.90 1.02 9.85
CA ASP A 93 3.78 0.18 8.65
C ASP A 93 5.08 -0.58 8.34
N MET A 94 6.22 0.11 8.44
CA MET A 94 7.54 -0.52 8.28
C MET A 94 7.83 -1.53 9.39
N GLU A 95 7.51 -1.21 10.65
CA GLU A 95 7.68 -2.12 11.78
C GLU A 95 6.81 -3.38 11.61
N ALA A 96 5.57 -3.23 11.18
CA ALA A 96 4.70 -4.36 10.87
C ALA A 96 5.35 -5.26 9.81
N THR A 97 5.72 -4.68 8.66
CA THR A 97 6.29 -5.42 7.52
C THR A 97 7.61 -6.13 7.86
N TYR A 98 8.52 -5.46 8.56
CA TYR A 98 9.90 -5.96 8.75
C TYR A 98 10.15 -6.65 10.09
N LEU A 99 9.43 -6.27 11.14
CA LEU A 99 9.65 -6.81 12.49
C LEU A 99 8.57 -7.80 12.92
N MET A 100 7.32 -7.60 12.50
CA MET A 100 6.19 -8.41 12.97
C MET A 100 5.75 -9.49 11.98
N GLU A 101 5.75 -9.17 10.69
CA GLU A 101 5.33 -10.10 9.63
C GLU A 101 6.46 -11.08 9.29
N ASN A 102 6.35 -12.30 9.82
CA ASN A 102 7.29 -13.38 9.51
C ASN A 102 7.13 -13.83 8.04
N LYS A 103 8.21 -13.71 7.25
CA LYS A 103 8.26 -14.17 5.85
C LYS A 103 8.21 -15.70 5.67
N ASN A 104 8.19 -16.47 6.76
CA ASN A 104 8.25 -17.93 6.77
C ASN A 104 6.94 -18.61 7.19
N LYS A 105 5.78 -18.05 6.82
CA LYS A 105 4.49 -18.74 6.93
C LYS A 105 4.02 -19.21 5.58
#